data_AF-A0A6M3IZ33-F1
#
_entry.id   AF-A0A6M3IZ33-F1
#
_cell.length_a   1.000
_cell.length_b   1.000
_cell.length_c   1.000
_cell.angle_alpha   90.00
_cell.angle_beta   90.00
_cell.angle_gamma   90.00
#
_symmetry.space_group_name_H-M   'P 1'
#
loop_
_entity.id
_entity.type
_entity.pdbx_description
1 polymer ?
#
loop_
_entity_poly.entity_id
_entity_poly.type
_entity_poly.pdbx_seq_one_letter_code
_entity_poly.pdbx_strand_id
1 'polypeptide(L)'
;MIEKITDPSVDEETKIEDIAGNLYARILEETEKMLKSQLEKLGVEFPGRKLGASEYFDYVGIGLKKYIYSDDSLALASYEYNGIKILGVRISENRMGIEFDIPELKTENPRGLNESGEKQGP
;
A
#
# COMPACT_ATOMS: atom_id res chain seq x y z
N MET A 1 -38.33 17.94 36.81
CA MET A 1 -37.89 17.15 35.64
C MET A 1 -37.00 18.06 34.83
N ILE A 2 -35.74 17.69 34.61
CA ILE A 2 -34.84 18.44 33.74
C ILE A 2 -34.77 17.62 32.45
N GLU A 3 -35.33 18.15 31.37
CA GLU A 3 -35.15 17.57 30.04
C GLU A 3 -33.67 17.69 29.68
N LYS A 4 -33.00 16.54 29.50
CA LYS A 4 -31.68 16.48 28.88
C LYS A 4 -31.84 16.93 27.44
N ILE A 5 -31.37 18.11 27.13
CA ILE A 5 -31.10 18.52 25.76
C ILE A 5 -29.89 17.70 25.32
N THR A 6 -30.12 16.55 24.69
CA THR A 6 -29.08 15.86 23.94
C THR A 6 -28.88 16.68 22.68
N ASP A 7 -27.77 17.42 22.63
CA ASP A 7 -27.39 18.22 21.48
C ASP A 7 -27.13 17.28 20.29
N PRO A 8 -27.93 17.34 19.20
CA PRO A 8 -27.79 16.41 18.07
C PRO A 8 -26.44 16.56 17.34
N SER A 9 -25.73 17.68 17.55
CA SER A 9 -24.40 17.94 17.01
C SER A 9 -23.35 16.92 17.46
N VAL A 10 -23.39 16.51 18.72
CA VAL A 10 -22.42 15.55 19.30
C VAL A 10 -22.57 14.15 18.68
N ASP A 11 -23.80 13.76 18.33
CA ASP A 11 -24.13 12.49 17.70
C ASP A 11 -23.70 12.44 16.21
N GLU A 12 -23.66 13.58 15.53
CA GLU A 12 -23.21 13.68 14.12
C GLU A 12 -21.69 13.70 13.98
N GLU A 13 -20.98 14.44 14.84
CA GLU A 13 -19.50 14.46 14.84
C GLU A 13 -18.91 13.07 15.10
N THR A 14 -19.46 12.33 16.08
CA THR A 14 -19.02 10.96 16.39
C THR A 14 -19.21 10.00 15.20
N LYS A 15 -20.29 10.14 14.44
CA LYS A 15 -20.56 9.30 13.25
C LYS A 15 -19.65 9.63 12.08
N ILE A 16 -19.29 10.91 11.90
CA ILE A 16 -18.35 11.34 10.87
C ILE A 16 -16.95 10.79 11.16
N GLU A 17 -16.52 10.82 12.43
CA GLU A 17 -15.25 10.23 12.87
C GLU A 17 -15.21 8.72 12.65
N ASP A 18 -16.29 8.00 12.96
CA ASP A 18 -16.40 6.55 12.72
C ASP A 18 -16.36 6.20 11.22
N ILE A 19 -17.00 6.99 10.36
CA ILE A 19 -16.96 6.79 8.90
C ILE A 19 -15.55 7.07 8.36
N ALA A 20 -14.92 8.15 8.81
CA ALA A 20 -13.57 8.53 8.41
C ALA A 20 -12.55 7.47 8.85
N GLY A 21 -12.66 6.95 10.08
CA GLY A 21 -11.81 5.88 10.60
C GLY A 21 -11.94 4.57 9.81
N ASN A 22 -13.17 4.15 9.51
CA ASN A 22 -13.43 2.95 8.71
C ASN A 22 -12.92 3.07 7.27
N LEU A 23 -13.11 4.25 6.65
CA LEU A 23 -12.60 4.52 5.31
C LEU A 23 -11.07 4.51 5.28
N TYR A 24 -10.44 5.13 6.27
CA TYR A 24 -8.99 5.15 6.40
C TYR A 24 -8.41 3.73 6.59
N ALA A 25 -9.02 2.91 7.44
CA ALA A 25 -8.62 1.53 7.64
C ALA A 25 -8.68 0.72 6.33
N ARG A 26 -9.73 0.93 5.52
CA ARG A 26 -9.87 0.26 4.23
C ARG A 26 -8.83 0.71 3.20
N ILE A 27 -8.52 2.01 3.15
CA ILE A 27 -7.47 2.53 2.27
C ILE A 27 -6.11 1.92 2.64
N LEU A 28 -5.81 1.82 3.94
CA LEU A 28 -4.59 1.17 4.42
C LEU A 28 -4.52 -0.29 3.97
N GLU A 29 -5.60 -1.05 4.18
CA GLU A 29 -5.66 -2.47 3.79
C GLU A 29 -5.43 -2.66 2.27
N GLU A 30 -6.05 -1.85 1.43
CA GLU A 30 -5.86 -1.93 -0.02
C GLU A 30 -4.45 -1.50 -0.44
N THR A 31 -3.90 -0.46 0.20
CA THR A 31 -2.50 -0.03 -0.01
C THR A 31 -1.54 -1.18 0.30
N GLU A 32 -1.73 -1.89 1.41
CA GLU A 32 -0.90 -3.04 1.80
C GLU A 32 -0.96 -4.18 0.80
N LYS A 33 -2.16 -4.55 0.33
CA LYS A 33 -2.33 -5.60 -0.68
C LYS A 33 -1.58 -5.26 -1.97
N MET A 34 -1.68 -4.01 -2.41
CA MET A 34 -1.01 -3.56 -3.62
C MET A 34 0.51 -3.50 -3.44
N LEU A 35 0.99 -2.98 -2.30
CA LEU A 35 2.43 -2.97 -1.97
C LEU A 35 3.00 -4.39 -1.96
N LYS A 36 2.33 -5.33 -1.28
CA LYS A 36 2.72 -6.73 -1.28
C LYS A 36 2.85 -7.27 -2.70
N SER A 37 1.81 -7.08 -3.53
CA SER A 37 1.82 -7.57 -4.90
C SER A 37 2.98 -7.02 -5.74
N GLN A 38 3.34 -5.75 -5.56
CA GLN A 38 4.43 -5.13 -6.30
C GLN A 38 5.80 -5.58 -5.79
N LEU A 39 5.95 -5.76 -4.48
CA LEU A 39 7.16 -6.31 -3.87
C LEU A 39 7.38 -7.78 -4.30
N GLU A 40 6.32 -8.58 -4.37
CA GLU A 40 6.38 -9.96 -4.89
C GLU A 40 6.83 -9.99 -6.35
N LYS A 41 6.40 -9.03 -7.19
CA LYS A 41 6.88 -8.91 -8.58
C LYS A 41 8.37 -8.60 -8.64
N LEU A 42 8.90 -7.86 -7.66
CA LEU A 42 10.32 -7.57 -7.53
C LEU A 42 11.10 -8.67 -6.79
N GLY A 43 10.51 -9.84 -6.56
CA GLY A 43 11.17 -11.00 -5.98
C GLY A 43 11.24 -11.01 -4.45
N VAL A 44 10.50 -10.12 -3.76
CA VAL A 44 10.40 -10.18 -2.30
C VAL A 44 9.47 -11.31 -1.89
N GLU A 45 10.01 -12.32 -1.21
CA GLU A 45 9.23 -13.45 -0.72
C GLU A 45 8.65 -13.14 0.67
N PHE A 46 7.32 -13.17 0.77
CA PHE A 46 6.62 -13.12 2.04
C PHE A 46 6.28 -14.55 2.48
N PRO A 47 6.90 -15.09 3.55
CA PRO A 47 6.50 -16.37 4.11
C PRO A 47 5.02 -16.26 4.48
N GLY A 48 4.24 -17.31 4.25
CA GLY A 48 2.76 -17.32 4.32
C GLY A 48 2.10 -16.90 5.64
N ARG A 49 2.82 -16.27 6.57
CA ARG A 49 2.26 -15.50 7.67
C ARG A 49 1.65 -14.20 7.14
N LYS A 50 0.44 -13.90 7.60
CA LYS A 50 -0.18 -12.59 7.39
C LYS A 50 0.63 -11.56 8.20
N LEU A 51 1.43 -10.73 7.54
CA LEU A 51 2.09 -9.60 8.18
C LEU A 51 1.05 -8.53 8.51
N GLY A 52 1.11 -7.93 9.69
CA GLY A 52 0.38 -6.71 10.00
C GLY A 52 0.97 -5.50 9.26
N ALA A 53 0.17 -4.44 9.11
CA ALA A 53 0.51 -3.17 8.46
C ALA A 53 1.91 -2.63 8.77
N SER A 54 2.24 -2.58 10.06
CA SER A 54 3.52 -2.06 10.57
C SER A 54 4.69 -2.99 10.27
N GLU A 55 4.44 -4.29 10.13
CA GLU A 55 5.48 -5.30 9.96
C GLU A 55 6.02 -5.36 8.53
N TYR A 56 5.35 -4.76 7.54
CA TYR A 56 5.87 -4.72 6.17
C TYR A 56 7.15 -3.91 6.05
N PHE A 57 7.20 -2.75 6.71
CA PHE A 57 8.39 -1.90 6.69
C PHE A 57 9.55 -2.56 7.43
N ASP A 58 9.27 -3.21 8.56
CA ASP A 58 10.27 -3.92 9.34
C ASP A 58 10.78 -5.18 8.59
N TYR A 59 9.90 -5.89 7.88
CA TYR A 59 10.23 -7.10 7.15
C TYR A 59 11.02 -6.82 5.86
N VAL A 60 10.59 -5.83 5.08
CA VAL A 60 11.24 -5.45 3.82
C VAL A 60 12.52 -4.65 4.08
N GLY A 61 12.59 -3.97 5.23
CA GLY A 61 13.75 -3.25 5.71
C GLY A 61 14.07 -1.98 4.91
N ILE A 62 15.35 -1.61 4.89
CA ILE A 62 15.89 -0.34 4.36
C ILE A 62 15.57 -0.13 2.86
N GLY A 63 15.23 -1.19 2.14
CA GLY A 63 14.87 -1.12 0.72
C GLY A 63 13.56 -0.39 0.46
N LEU A 64 12.57 -0.45 1.37
CA LEU A 64 11.26 0.18 1.20
C LEU A 64 11.26 1.59 1.79
N LYS A 65 10.92 2.57 0.95
CA LYS A 65 10.77 3.97 1.34
C LYS A 65 9.36 4.46 1.06
N LYS A 66 8.84 5.29 1.97
CA LYS A 66 7.57 6.01 1.82
C LYS A 66 7.85 7.50 1.76
N TYR A 67 7.28 8.17 0.77
CA TYR A 67 7.30 9.63 0.64
C TYR A 67 5.88 10.15 0.80
N ILE A 68 5.72 11.27 1.51
CA ILE A 68 4.45 11.94 1.73
C ILE A 68 4.55 13.32 1.10
N TYR A 69 3.57 13.70 0.29
CA TYR A 69 3.57 14.98 -0.41
C TYR A 69 2.59 15.94 0.28
N SER A 70 3.10 16.85 1.09
CA SER A 70 2.27 17.88 1.76
C SER A 70 1.84 19.00 0.81
N ASP A 71 2.62 19.23 -0.25
CA ASP A 71 2.48 20.39 -1.13
C ASP A 71 1.66 20.08 -2.39
N ASP A 72 1.35 18.79 -2.61
CA ASP A 72 0.49 18.33 -3.71
C ASP A 72 -0.89 17.99 -3.15
N SER A 73 -1.90 18.77 -3.55
CA SER A 73 -3.27 18.60 -3.06
C SER A 73 -3.93 17.28 -3.49
N LEU A 74 -3.33 16.55 -4.43
CA LEU A 74 -3.85 15.28 -4.94
C LEU A 74 -2.93 14.11 -4.56
N ALA A 75 -1.61 14.26 -4.59
CA ALA A 75 -0.71 13.16 -4.23
C ALA A 75 -0.63 12.97 -2.71
N LEU A 76 -1.00 11.78 -2.21
CA LEU A 76 -0.97 11.48 -0.78
C LEU A 76 0.35 10.84 -0.37
N ALA A 77 0.76 9.79 -1.08
CA ALA A 77 1.99 9.08 -0.79
C ALA A 77 2.56 8.39 -2.04
N SER A 78 3.86 8.14 -2.03
CA SER A 78 4.50 7.21 -2.95
C SER A 78 5.41 6.24 -2.19
N TYR A 79 5.61 5.08 -2.79
CA TYR A 79 6.41 4.01 -2.25
C TYR A 79 7.45 3.59 -3.27
N GLU A 80 8.68 3.44 -2.81
CA GLU A 80 9.81 2.96 -3.61
C GLU A 80 10.46 1.77 -2.93
N TYR A 81 10.88 0.79 -3.72
CA TYR A 81 11.70 -0.32 -3.26
C TYR A 81 13.02 -0.33 -4.03
N ASN A 82 14.14 -0.22 -3.31
CA ASN A 82 15.50 -0.18 -3.89
C ASN A 82 15.67 0.85 -5.03
N GLY A 83 15.01 2.00 -4.92
CA GLY A 83 15.04 3.09 -5.92
C GLY A 83 14.07 2.92 -7.09
N ILE A 84 13.23 1.89 -7.08
CA ILE A 84 12.17 1.67 -8.08
C ILE A 84 10.84 2.10 -7.47
N LYS A 85 10.10 2.98 -8.14
CA LYS A 85 8.72 3.31 -7.74
C LYS A 85 7.84 2.07 -7.88
N ILE A 86 7.11 1.73 -6.81
CA ILE A 86 6.25 0.53 -6.76
C ILE A 86 4.78 0.84 -6.54
N LEU A 87 4.44 1.99 -5.94
CA LEU A 87 3.06 2.40 -5.73
C LEU A 87 2.97 3.92 -5.53
N GLY A 88 1.95 4.56 -6.09
CA GLY A 88 1.49 5.88 -5.70
C GLY A 88 0.06 5.83 -5.18
N VAL A 89 -0.27 6.67 -4.21
CA VAL A 89 -1.61 6.84 -3.66
C VAL A 89 -1.98 8.30 -3.83
N ARG A 90 -3.10 8.58 -4.49
CA ARG A 90 -3.56 9.95 -4.77
C ARG A 90 -5.07 10.07 -4.63
N ILE A 91 -5.56 11.28 -4.42
CA ILE A 91 -6.97 11.61 -4.53
C ILE A 91 -7.32 11.68 -6.02
N SER A 92 -8.46 11.12 -6.41
CA SER A 92 -8.96 11.21 -7.78
C SER A 92 -9.18 12.67 -8.20
N GLU A 93 -9.08 12.97 -9.49
CA GLU A 93 -9.24 14.35 -10.00
C GLU A 93 -10.61 14.96 -9.64
N ASN A 94 -11.66 14.14 -9.59
CA ASN A 94 -13.00 14.54 -9.17
C ASN A 94 -13.18 14.63 -7.65
N ARG A 95 -12.15 14.32 -6.86
CA ARG A 95 -12.13 14.34 -5.38
C ARG A 95 -13.17 13.44 -4.71
N MET A 96 -13.65 12.43 -5.42
CA MET A 96 -14.65 11.48 -4.91
C MET A 96 -14.05 10.14 -4.45
N GLY A 97 -12.74 9.94 -4.60
CA GLY A 97 -12.11 8.68 -4.20
C GLY A 97 -10.59 8.75 -4.14
N ILE A 98 -10.00 7.58 -3.84
CA ILE A 98 -8.57 7.35 -3.86
C ILE A 98 -8.23 6.53 -5.10
N GLU A 99 -7.17 6.93 -5.79
CA GLU A 99 -6.58 6.22 -6.92
C GLU A 99 -5.19 5.70 -6.55
N PHE A 100 -4.86 4.56 -7.15
CA PHE A 100 -3.58 3.91 -6.98
C PHE A 100 -2.82 3.93 -8.30
N ASP A 101 -1.68 4.59 -8.32
CA ASP A 101 -0.74 4.60 -9.44
C ASP A 101 0.15 3.37 -9.32
N ILE A 102 -0.14 2.34 -10.12
CA ILE A 102 0.57 1.08 -10.10
C ILE A 102 1.50 1.02 -11.33
N PRO A 103 2.82 1.17 -11.15
CA PRO A 103 3.75 1.06 -12.26
C PRO A 103 3.78 -0.37 -12.81
N GLU A 104 4.03 -0.50 -14.12
CA GLU A 104 4.25 -1.80 -14.76
C GLU A 104 5.65 -2.34 -14.40
N LEU A 105 5.71 -3.18 -13.37
CA LEU A 105 6.93 -3.91 -13.01
C LEU A 105 6.98 -5.25 -13.73
N LYS A 106 8.11 -5.54 -14.40
CA LYS A 106 8.38 -6.88 -14.92
C LYS A 106 8.75 -7.78 -13.76
N THR A 107 8.15 -8.96 -13.70
CA THR A 107 8.49 -9.95 -12.69
C THR A 107 9.95 -10.38 -12.90
N GLU A 108 10.84 -10.02 -11.98
CA GLU A 108 12.17 -10.63 -11.95
C GLU A 108 11.97 -12.04 -11.41
N ASN A 109 11.92 -13.02 -12.31
CA ASN A 109 11.86 -14.42 -11.94
C ASN A 109 13.30 -14.89 -11.74
N PRO A 110 13.82 -15.13 -10.52
CA PRO A 110 15.13 -15.74 -10.33
C PRO A 110 15.00 -17.24 -10.55
N ARG A 111 14.71 -17.64 -11.78
CA ARG A 111 14.85 -19.04 -12.25
C ARG A 111 15.62 -19.05 -13.57
N GLY A 112 16.81 -18.47 -13.51
CA GLY A 112 17.89 -18.71 -14.45
C GLY A 112 19.07 -19.35 -13.71
N LEU A 113 18.87 -20.53 -13.12
CA LEU A 113 19.97 -21.36 -12.61
C LEU A 113 19.79 -22.80 -13.10
N ASN A 114 20.66 -23.14 -14.05
CA ASN A 114 21.14 -24.47 -14.46
C ASN A 114 20.26 -25.33 -15.39
N GLU A 115 20.29 -25.00 -16.68
CA GLU A 115 20.45 -26.02 -17.74
C GLU A 115 21.65 -25.64 -18.62
N SER A 116 22.85 -25.76 -18.06
CA SER A 116 24.08 -25.85 -18.84
C SER A 116 24.90 -26.96 -18.24
N GLY A 117 24.73 -28.15 -18.80
CA GLY A 117 25.38 -29.34 -18.28
C GLY A 117 25.09 -30.60 -19.05
N GLU A 118 25.15 -30.59 -20.38
CA GLU A 118 25.80 -31.71 -21.11
C GLU A 118 26.12 -31.28 -22.55
N LYS A 119 27.42 -31.24 -22.84
CA LYS A 119 27.94 -31.27 -24.20
C LYS A 119 27.64 -32.66 -24.75
N GLN A 120 26.86 -32.77 -25.82
CA GLN A 120 27.06 -33.83 -26.80
C GLN A 120 27.50 -33.16 -28.11
N GLY A 121 28.82 -33.15 -28.31
CA GLY A 121 29.39 -32.98 -29.64
C GLY A 121 29.21 -34.28 -30.45
N PRO A 122 29.41 -34.21 -31.78
CA PRO A 122 29.10 -35.29 -32.72
C PRO A 122 29.90 -36.58 -32.46
#